data_AF-A0A6G3MFX7-F1
#
_entry.id   AF-A0A6G3MFX7-F1
#
_cell.length_a   1.000
_cell.length_b   1.000
_cell.length_c   1.000
_cell.angle_alpha   90.00
_cell.angle_beta   90.00
_cell.angle_gamma   90.00
#
_symmetry.space_group_name_H-M   'P 1'
#
loop_
_entity.id
_entity.type
_entity.pdbx_description
1 polymer ?
#
loop_
_entity_poly.entity_id
_entity_poly.type
_entity_poly.pdbx_seq_one_letter_code
_entity_poly.pdbx_strand_id
1 'polypeptide(L)'
;MEHLACFVGGMYAIASKYVNSELSITYLTRGKELTRTCVDSCLHTTTGLCPDKFNPSDFNSLKSSNVGYYLRPEILESLFYLYRLTGDSQYQELGWKLINSIHEHTRVESGGYSSVLNVNSIPATKNGFQESFFMAETLKYAYLLFSDVNFMSLDKWVYNTEAHPLKIIV
;
A
#
# COMPACT_ATOMS: atom_id res chain seq x y z
N MET A 1 -5.51 -6.37 -12.99
CA MET A 1 -5.63 -5.27 -12.02
C MET A 1 -4.28 -4.57 -11.95
N GLU A 2 -4.27 -3.25 -11.94
CA GLU A 2 -3.04 -2.47 -11.76
C GLU A 2 -2.82 -2.21 -10.27
N HIS A 3 -1.58 -2.07 -9.82
CA HIS A 3 -1.23 -1.72 -8.44
C HIS A 3 -1.94 -0.44 -7.99
N LEU A 4 -2.10 0.52 -8.91
CA LEU A 4 -2.85 1.75 -8.71
C LEU A 4 -4.25 1.49 -8.15
N ALA A 5 -4.94 0.42 -8.56
CA ALA A 5 -6.28 0.11 -8.08
C ALA A 5 -6.34 -0.28 -6.60
N CYS A 6 -5.19 -0.54 -5.96
CA CYS A 6 -5.15 -0.96 -4.57
C CYS A 6 -5.51 0.14 -3.57
N PHE A 7 -5.57 1.42 -3.98
CA PHE A 7 -6.06 2.51 -3.13
C PHE A 7 -7.54 2.33 -2.75
N VAL A 8 -8.29 1.61 -3.60
CA VAL A 8 -9.73 1.37 -3.45
C VAL A 8 -10.06 0.66 -2.14
N GLY A 9 -9.12 -0.14 -1.61
CA GLY A 9 -9.25 -0.78 -0.29
C GLY A 9 -9.45 0.23 0.84
N GLY A 10 -8.54 1.20 0.93
CA GLY A 10 -8.60 2.32 1.87
C GLY A 10 -9.79 3.24 1.61
N MET A 11 -10.11 3.49 0.34
CA MET A 11 -11.28 4.28 -0.06
C MET A 11 -12.60 3.68 0.45
N TYR A 12 -12.81 2.37 0.29
CA TYR A 12 -13.99 1.70 0.83
C TYR A 12 -13.99 1.70 2.36
N ALA A 13 -12.82 1.47 2.98
CA ALA A 13 -12.70 1.49 4.43
C ALA A 13 -13.11 2.85 5.00
N ILE A 14 -12.59 3.96 4.47
CA ILE A 14 -12.94 5.29 4.97
C ILE A 14 -14.39 5.65 4.67
N ALA A 15 -14.94 5.24 3.52
CA ALA A 15 -16.35 5.45 3.20
C ALA A 15 -17.30 4.77 4.20
N SER A 16 -16.89 3.66 4.84
CA SER A 16 -17.72 2.95 5.81
C SER A 16 -18.10 3.80 7.03
N LYS A 17 -17.35 4.86 7.32
CA LYS A 17 -17.60 5.81 8.42
C LYS A 17 -18.75 6.79 8.14
N TYR A 18 -19.07 7.01 6.88
CA TYR A 18 -19.98 8.08 6.44
C TYR A 18 -21.29 7.58 5.82
N VAL A 19 -21.60 6.29 6.01
CA VAL A 19 -22.80 5.63 5.47
C VAL A 19 -23.62 5.00 6.60
N ASN A 20 -24.84 4.54 6.27
CA ASN A 20 -25.68 3.83 7.22
C ASN A 20 -25.05 2.49 7.68
N SER A 21 -25.58 1.88 8.75
CA SER A 21 -25.01 0.70 9.38
C SER A 21 -24.85 -0.51 8.45
N GLU A 22 -25.83 -0.76 7.56
CA GLU A 22 -25.79 -1.87 6.61
C GLU A 22 -24.67 -1.68 5.57
N LEU A 23 -24.58 -0.48 4.98
CA LEU A 23 -23.53 -0.14 4.03
C LEU A 23 -22.16 -0.05 4.70
N SER A 24 -22.10 0.34 5.98
CA SER A 24 -20.84 0.44 6.74
C SER A 24 -20.15 -0.93 6.83
N ILE A 25 -20.89 -1.96 7.23
CA ILE A 25 -20.37 -3.33 7.29
C ILE A 25 -19.94 -3.81 5.92
N THR A 26 -20.75 -3.53 4.89
CA THR A 26 -20.47 -3.93 3.51
C THR A 26 -19.19 -3.28 3.00
N TYR A 27 -19.04 -1.97 3.13
CA TYR A 27 -17.88 -1.22 2.63
C TYR A 27 -16.61 -1.58 3.39
N LEU A 28 -16.66 -1.70 4.72
CA LEU A 28 -15.50 -2.13 5.48
C LEU A 28 -15.06 -3.53 5.06
N THR A 29 -16.01 -4.46 4.87
CA THR A 29 -15.70 -5.82 4.39
C THR A 29 -15.05 -5.80 3.00
N ARG A 30 -15.58 -5.00 2.05
CA ARG A 30 -14.96 -4.84 0.73
C ARG A 30 -13.57 -4.23 0.81
N GLY A 31 -13.37 -3.21 1.65
CA GLY A 31 -12.05 -2.62 1.89
C GLY A 31 -11.03 -3.65 2.36
N LYS A 32 -11.43 -4.53 3.28
CA LYS A 32 -10.60 -5.64 3.77
C LYS A 32 -10.25 -6.65 2.68
N GLU A 33 -11.26 -7.13 1.95
CA GLU A 33 -11.10 -8.14 0.89
C GLU A 33 -10.18 -7.63 -0.23
N LEU A 34 -10.43 -6.41 -0.73
CA LEU A 34 -9.64 -5.80 -1.81
C LEU A 34 -8.19 -5.56 -1.37
N THR A 35 -7.99 -5.03 -0.16
CA THR A 35 -6.64 -4.82 0.36
C THR A 35 -5.90 -6.15 0.53
N ARG A 36 -6.60 -7.20 0.97
CA ARG A 36 -6.01 -8.53 1.10
C ARG A 36 -5.54 -9.07 -0.26
N THR A 37 -6.38 -9.00 -1.29
CA THR A 37 -6.01 -9.38 -2.66
C THR A 37 -4.77 -8.62 -3.15
N CYS A 38 -4.69 -7.32 -2.87
CA CYS A 38 -3.54 -6.50 -3.24
C CYS A 38 -2.26 -6.93 -2.52
N VAL A 39 -2.32 -7.16 -1.21
CA VAL A 39 -1.17 -7.67 -0.44
C VAL A 39 -0.74 -9.04 -0.94
N ASP A 40 -1.69 -9.94 -1.23
CA ASP A 40 -1.39 -11.27 -1.77
C ASP A 40 -0.63 -11.17 -3.10
N SER A 41 -0.91 -10.17 -3.94
CA SER A 41 -0.16 -9.96 -5.19
C SER A 41 1.34 -9.76 -4.95
N CYS A 42 1.73 -9.12 -3.84
CA CYS A 42 3.13 -8.89 -3.48
C CYS A 42 3.76 -10.15 -2.89
N LEU A 43 3.06 -10.79 -1.95
CA LEU A 43 3.53 -11.96 -1.23
C LEU A 43 3.75 -13.19 -2.13
N HIS A 44 3.17 -13.21 -3.33
CA HIS A 44 3.38 -14.26 -4.31
C HIS A 44 4.56 -14.03 -5.25
N THR A 45 5.23 -12.87 -5.17
CA THR A 45 6.45 -12.59 -5.94
C THR A 45 7.69 -13.10 -5.20
N THR A 46 8.79 -13.29 -5.92
CA THR A 46 10.05 -13.75 -5.31
C THR A 46 10.63 -12.73 -4.31
N THR A 47 10.51 -11.43 -4.59
CA THR A 47 11.06 -10.34 -3.75
C THR A 47 10.09 -9.89 -2.64
N GLY A 48 8.83 -10.31 -2.68
CA GLY A 48 7.77 -9.72 -1.86
C GLY A 48 7.36 -8.29 -2.27
N LEU A 49 7.96 -7.73 -3.33
CA LEU A 49 7.54 -6.46 -3.91
C LEU A 49 6.29 -6.66 -4.77
N CYS A 50 5.44 -5.63 -4.81
CA CYS A 50 4.17 -5.71 -5.52
C CYS A 50 4.37 -5.46 -7.02
N PRO A 51 3.81 -6.27 -7.91
CA PRO A 51 3.89 -6.02 -9.35
C PRO A 51 2.99 -4.84 -9.76
N ASP A 52 3.40 -4.05 -10.76
CA ASP A 52 2.60 -2.94 -11.28
C ASP A 52 1.26 -3.41 -11.90
N LYS A 53 1.23 -4.63 -12.44
CA LYS A 53 0.01 -5.28 -12.93
C LYS A 53 -0.03 -6.74 -12.50
N PHE A 54 -1.21 -7.20 -12.10
CA PHE A 54 -1.44 -8.58 -11.68
C PHE A 54 -2.81 -9.12 -12.07
N ASN A 55 -2.92 -10.43 -12.20
CA ASN A 55 -4.20 -11.11 -12.35
C ASN A 55 -4.67 -11.60 -10.97
N PRO A 56 -5.75 -11.02 -10.39
CA PRO A 56 -6.24 -11.44 -9.07
C PRO A 56 -6.80 -12.86 -9.07
N SER A 57 -7.13 -13.43 -10.23
CA SER A 57 -7.58 -14.83 -10.36
C SER A 57 -6.44 -15.83 -10.47
N ASP A 58 -5.21 -15.38 -10.75
CA ASP A 58 -4.06 -16.26 -10.90
C ASP A 58 -2.76 -15.53 -10.51
N PHE A 59 -2.40 -15.59 -9.23
CA PHE A 59 -1.13 -15.06 -8.75
C PHE A 59 0.08 -15.91 -9.16
N ASN A 60 -0.09 -17.15 -9.61
CA ASN A 60 1.05 -17.95 -10.09
C ASN A 60 1.60 -17.41 -11.42
N SER A 61 0.73 -16.79 -12.24
CA SER A 61 1.15 -16.04 -13.43
C SER A 61 2.12 -14.89 -13.11
N LEU A 62 2.15 -14.40 -11.86
CA LEU A 62 3.12 -13.40 -11.44
C LEU A 62 4.53 -13.93 -11.44
N LYS A 63 4.75 -15.19 -11.07
CA LYS A 63 6.10 -15.79 -11.01
C LYS A 63 6.73 -15.95 -12.38
N SER A 64 5.92 -16.03 -13.44
CA SER A 64 6.36 -16.18 -14.82
C SER A 64 6.34 -14.87 -15.63
N SER A 65 5.91 -13.75 -15.05
CA SER A 65 5.79 -12.46 -15.74
C SER A 65 6.84 -11.44 -15.31
N ASN A 66 7.29 -10.64 -16.27
CA ASN A 66 8.12 -9.44 -16.06
C ASN A 66 7.22 -8.30 -15.60
N VAL A 67 7.21 -8.03 -14.30
CA VAL A 67 6.41 -6.95 -13.70
C VAL A 67 7.29 -6.12 -12.77
N GLY A 68 7.44 -4.84 -13.11
CA GLY A 68 8.24 -3.90 -12.33
C GLY A 68 7.52 -3.46 -11.06
N TYR A 69 8.27 -2.87 -10.14
CA TYR A 69 7.75 -2.17 -8.96
C TYR A 69 8.33 -0.76 -8.90
N TYR A 70 7.45 0.22 -8.84
CA TYR A 70 7.78 1.64 -8.98
C TYR A 70 7.67 2.42 -7.69
N LEU A 71 7.95 1.79 -6.54
CA LEU A 71 7.92 2.43 -5.21
C LEU A 71 6.55 2.97 -4.79
N ARG A 72 5.47 2.46 -5.41
CA ARG A 72 4.12 2.99 -5.26
C ARG A 72 3.50 2.78 -3.87
N PRO A 73 2.60 3.67 -3.42
CA PRO A 73 2.10 3.68 -2.04
C PRO A 73 0.80 2.93 -1.79
N GLU A 74 0.01 2.59 -2.83
CA GLU A 74 -1.45 2.43 -2.68
C GLU A 74 -1.86 1.27 -1.74
N ILE A 75 -1.00 0.27 -1.57
CA ILE A 75 -1.23 -0.82 -0.61
C ILE A 75 -0.96 -0.36 0.82
N LEU A 76 0.13 0.37 1.07
CA LEU A 76 0.42 0.94 2.39
C LEU A 76 -0.62 1.99 2.78
N GLU A 77 -1.13 2.77 1.82
CA GLU A 77 -2.28 3.66 2.01
C GLU A 77 -3.50 2.89 2.52
N SER A 78 -3.90 1.82 1.83
CA SER A 78 -5.05 1.01 2.23
C SER A 78 -4.87 0.34 3.59
N LEU A 79 -3.67 -0.17 3.87
CA LEU A 79 -3.33 -0.72 5.19
C LEU A 79 -3.42 0.33 6.30
N PHE A 80 -2.98 1.56 6.04
CA PHE A 80 -3.10 2.68 6.97
C PHE A 80 -4.58 2.95 7.32
N TYR A 81 -5.46 3.10 6.33
CA TYR A 81 -6.87 3.35 6.58
C TYR A 81 -7.53 2.19 7.36
N LEU A 82 -7.27 0.95 6.95
CA LEU A 82 -7.81 -0.23 7.62
C LEU A 82 -7.34 -0.32 9.07
N TYR A 83 -6.05 -0.10 9.34
CA TYR A 83 -5.53 -0.08 10.70
C TYR A 83 -6.20 1.00 11.55
N ARG A 84 -6.30 2.24 11.05
CA ARG A 84 -6.90 3.35 11.80
C ARG A 84 -8.38 3.14 12.12
N LEU A 85 -9.10 2.43 11.26
CA LEU A 85 -10.55 2.21 11.44
C LEU A 85 -10.89 0.96 12.24
N THR A 86 -9.99 -0.02 12.31
CA THR A 86 -10.26 -1.33 12.93
C THR A 86 -9.43 -1.60 14.17
N GLY A 87 -8.26 -0.96 14.31
CA GLY A 87 -7.27 -1.27 15.34
C GLY A 87 -6.59 -2.64 15.19
N ASP A 88 -6.83 -3.36 14.08
CA ASP A 88 -6.33 -4.71 13.89
C ASP A 88 -4.84 -4.70 13.50
N SER A 89 -3.99 -5.27 14.36
CA SER A 89 -2.54 -5.27 14.20
C SER A 89 -2.07 -6.05 12.99
N GLN A 90 -2.91 -6.90 12.38
CA GLN A 90 -2.54 -7.61 11.15
C GLN A 90 -2.11 -6.65 10.04
N TYR A 91 -2.71 -5.45 9.96
CA TYR A 91 -2.37 -4.48 8.92
C TYR A 91 -0.98 -3.88 9.10
N GLN A 92 -0.53 -3.74 10.35
CA GLN A 92 0.83 -3.35 10.69
C GLN A 92 1.82 -4.48 10.36
N GLU A 93 1.48 -5.74 10.66
CA GLU A 93 2.33 -6.89 10.30
C GLU A 93 2.50 -7.03 8.79
N LEU A 94 1.43 -6.85 8.01
CA LEU A 94 1.49 -6.85 6.56
C LEU A 94 2.30 -5.66 6.04
N GLY A 95 2.08 -4.46 6.57
CA GLY A 95 2.86 -3.27 6.22
C GLY A 95 4.35 -3.45 6.50
N TRP A 96 4.70 -4.07 7.64
CA TRP A 96 6.09 -4.37 8.00
C TRP A 96 6.76 -5.29 6.99
N LYS A 97 6.07 -6.34 6.52
CA LYS A 97 6.58 -7.23 5.46
C LYS A 97 6.88 -6.45 4.18
N LEU A 98 5.94 -5.62 3.73
CA LEU A 98 6.11 -4.82 2.51
C LEU A 98 7.27 -3.82 2.64
N ILE A 99 7.39 -3.12 3.77
CA ILE A 99 8.46 -2.16 4.03
C ILE A 99 9.83 -2.86 4.05
N ASN A 100 9.93 -4.05 4.63
CA ASN A 100 11.17 -4.83 4.59
C ASN A 100 11.54 -5.24 3.16
N SER A 101 10.59 -5.74 2.36
CA SER A 101 10.85 -6.05 0.94
C SER A 101 11.31 -4.82 0.15
N ILE A 102 10.66 -3.66 0.38
CA ILE A 102 11.08 -2.38 -0.20
C ILE A 102 12.52 -2.08 0.19
N HIS A 103 12.85 -2.14 1.49
CA HIS A 103 14.18 -1.84 1.98
C HIS A 103 15.25 -2.76 1.38
N GLU A 104 15.01 -4.06 1.38
CA GLU A 104 15.95 -5.07 0.93
C GLU A 104 16.26 -4.97 -0.56
N HIS A 105 15.24 -4.74 -1.40
CA HIS A 105 15.40 -4.88 -2.84
C HIS A 105 15.53 -3.57 -3.60
N THR A 106 15.11 -2.44 -3.01
CA THR A 106 15.08 -1.14 -3.70
C THR A 106 16.15 -0.16 -3.22
N ARG A 107 16.75 -0.37 -2.04
CA ARG A 107 17.80 0.50 -1.49
C ARG A 107 19.06 0.52 -2.35
N VAL A 108 19.66 1.70 -2.51
CA VAL A 108 20.94 1.92 -3.20
C VAL A 108 22.01 2.23 -2.16
N GLU A 109 23.19 1.61 -2.28
CA GLU A 109 24.28 1.73 -1.29
C GLU A 109 24.78 3.17 -1.12
N SER A 110 24.88 3.92 -2.22
CA SER A 110 25.29 5.34 -2.21
C SER A 110 24.22 6.29 -1.64
N GLY A 111 23.02 5.78 -1.36
CA GLY A 111 21.90 6.55 -0.83
C GLY A 111 20.67 6.52 -1.76
N GLY A 112 19.49 6.54 -1.14
CA GLY A 112 18.20 6.51 -1.83
C GLY A 112 17.68 5.10 -2.12
N TYR A 113 16.59 5.08 -2.89
CA TYR A 113 15.84 3.91 -3.32
C TYR A 113 15.57 4.01 -4.81
N SER A 114 15.42 2.88 -5.49
CA SER A 114 15.16 2.85 -6.92
C SER A 114 14.02 1.89 -7.23
N SER A 115 13.18 2.27 -8.20
CA SER A 115 12.26 1.34 -8.82
C SER A 115 13.01 0.14 -9.40
N VAL A 116 12.33 -1.01 -9.45
CA VAL A 116 12.89 -2.27 -9.95
C VAL A 116 12.13 -2.75 -11.18
N LEU A 117 12.86 -3.34 -12.13
CA LEU A 117 12.31 -3.77 -13.41
C LEU A 117 11.56 -5.11 -13.34
N ASN A 118 11.90 -5.96 -12.37
CA ASN A 118 11.29 -7.28 -12.22
C ASN A 118 11.29 -7.71 -10.74
N VAL A 119 10.10 -7.80 -10.15
CA VAL A 119 9.87 -8.26 -8.76
C VAL A 119 10.10 -9.75 -8.52
N ASN A 120 10.38 -10.53 -9.56
CA ASN A 120 10.69 -11.96 -9.46
C ASN A 120 12.18 -12.27 -9.65
N SER A 121 13.01 -11.24 -9.89
CA SER A 121 14.44 -11.39 -10.10
C SER A 121 15.23 -11.06 -8.82
N ILE A 122 16.10 -11.98 -8.40
CA ILE A 122 17.09 -11.76 -7.34
C ILE A 122 18.47 -12.04 -7.94
N PRO A 123 19.41 -11.06 -7.94
CA PRO A 123 19.27 -9.70 -7.42
C PRO A 123 18.31 -8.84 -8.26
N ALA A 124 17.56 -7.96 -7.60
CA ALA A 124 16.59 -7.08 -8.28
C ALA A 124 17.29 -5.99 -9.12
N THR A 125 16.98 -5.94 -10.41
CA THR A 125 17.50 -4.92 -11.34
C THR A 125 16.82 -3.57 -11.12
N LYS A 126 17.61 -2.57 -10.71
CA LYS A 126 17.17 -1.20 -10.44
C LYS A 126 17.24 -0.35 -11.71
N ASN A 127 16.27 0.55 -11.92
CA ASN A 127 16.24 1.44 -13.08
C ASN A 127 16.85 2.84 -12.82
N GLY A 128 17.32 3.11 -11.60
CA GLY A 128 17.94 4.38 -11.22
C GLY A 128 16.96 5.51 -10.91
N PHE A 129 15.65 5.23 -10.83
CA PHE A 129 14.63 6.26 -10.61
C PHE A 129 14.00 6.14 -9.22
N GLN A 130 14.09 7.24 -8.45
CA GLN A 130 13.38 7.41 -7.18
C GLN A 130 12.22 8.37 -7.38
N GLU A 131 11.02 7.82 -7.41
CA GLU A 131 9.79 8.59 -7.58
C GLU A 131 9.55 9.51 -6.37
N SER A 132 9.03 10.71 -6.62
CA SER A 132 8.79 11.69 -5.53
C SER A 132 7.76 11.18 -4.51
N PHE A 133 6.75 10.45 -4.98
CA PHE A 133 5.73 9.82 -4.13
C PHE A 133 6.28 8.73 -3.21
N PHE A 134 7.49 8.20 -3.44
CA PHE A 134 8.10 7.32 -2.45
C PHE A 134 8.28 8.05 -1.12
N MET A 135 8.74 9.30 -1.17
CA MET A 135 8.91 10.15 0.00
C MET A 135 7.58 10.75 0.46
N ALA A 136 6.77 11.25 -0.47
CA ALA A 136 5.51 11.91 -0.13
C ALA A 136 4.48 10.93 0.43
N GLU A 137 4.41 9.72 -0.09
CA GLU A 137 3.30 8.79 0.17
C GLU A 137 3.77 7.50 0.83
N THR A 138 4.65 6.74 0.18
CA THR A 138 5.03 5.39 0.64
C THR A 138 5.63 5.44 2.05
N LEU A 139 6.62 6.32 2.28
CA LEU A 139 7.21 6.50 3.60
C LEU A 139 6.27 7.19 4.60
N LYS A 140 5.38 8.08 4.14
CA LYS A 140 4.42 8.75 5.02
C LYS A 140 3.37 7.78 5.54
N TYR A 141 2.76 6.96 4.67
CA TYR A 141 1.81 5.93 5.09
C TYR A 141 2.49 4.83 5.90
N ALA A 142 3.73 4.45 5.58
CA ALA A 142 4.53 3.57 6.43
C ALA A 142 4.68 4.16 7.84
N TYR A 143 5.09 5.43 7.97
CA TYR A 143 5.20 6.09 9.27
C TYR A 143 3.86 6.16 10.01
N LEU A 144 2.80 6.58 9.32
CA LEU A 144 1.47 6.75 9.90
C LEU A 144 0.84 5.43 10.37
N LEU A 145 1.11 4.33 9.65
CA LEU A 145 0.66 2.98 9.99
C LEU A 145 1.19 2.51 11.35
N PHE A 146 2.41 2.92 11.74
CA PHE A 146 3.01 2.58 13.05
C PHE A 146 2.93 3.70 14.08
N SER A 147 2.29 4.82 13.75
CA SER A 147 2.08 5.93 14.68
C SER A 147 0.80 5.77 15.51
N ASP A 148 0.72 6.51 16.61
CA ASP A 148 -0.49 6.58 17.45
C ASP A 148 -1.73 6.98 16.63
N VAL A 149 -2.86 6.31 16.89
CA VAL A 149 -4.13 6.51 16.15
C VAL A 149 -4.71 7.92 16.28
N ASN A 150 -4.30 8.70 17.29
CA ASN A 150 -4.69 10.09 17.47
C ASN A 150 -3.78 11.07 16.71
N PHE A 151 -2.54 10.68 16.40
CA PHE A 151 -1.65 11.49 15.58
C PHE A 151 -2.18 11.55 14.14
N MET A 152 -2.38 12.75 13.61
CA MET A 152 -2.98 12.97 12.29
C MET A 152 -4.31 12.21 12.09
N SER A 153 -5.21 12.28 13.09
CA SER A 153 -6.52 11.62 13.07
C SER A 153 -7.35 11.95 11.82
N LEU A 154 -8.02 10.93 11.30
CA LEU A 154 -8.97 10.99 10.18
C LEU A 154 -10.24 11.81 10.49
N ASP A 155 -10.45 12.24 11.74
CA ASP A 155 -11.50 13.20 12.12
C ASP A 155 -11.11 14.66 11.82
N LYS A 156 -9.81 14.93 11.66
CA LYS A 156 -9.27 16.30 11.52
C LYS A 156 -8.62 16.55 10.18
N TRP A 157 -8.17 15.48 9.52
CA TRP A 157 -7.38 15.54 8.29
C TRP A 157 -7.99 14.64 7.22
N VAL A 158 -7.98 15.14 5.99
CA VAL A 158 -8.21 14.37 4.76
C VAL A 158 -6.95 14.45 3.92
N TYR A 159 -6.51 13.32 3.35
CA TYR A 159 -5.33 13.28 2.50
C TYR A 159 -5.76 13.51 1.05
N ASN A 160 -5.04 14.36 0.31
CA ASN A 160 -5.20 14.38 -1.14
C ASN A 160 -4.59 13.10 -1.75
N THR A 161 -4.71 12.95 -3.06
CA THR A 161 -4.23 11.75 -3.78
C THR A 161 -2.70 11.59 -3.83
N GLU A 162 -1.93 12.51 -3.23
CA GLU A 162 -0.47 12.43 -3.09
C GLU A 162 -0.07 12.47 -1.59
N ALA A 163 -0.95 11.93 -0.74
CA ALA A 163 -0.84 11.87 0.71
C ALA A 163 -0.57 13.22 1.41
N HIS A 164 -0.87 14.38 0.82
CA HIS A 164 -0.75 15.66 1.50
C HIS A 164 -1.99 15.91 2.38
N PRO A 165 -1.81 16.07 3.72
CA PRO A 165 -2.92 16.25 4.63
C PRO A 165 -3.49 17.67 4.52
N LEU A 166 -4.81 17.75 4.33
CA LEU A 166 -5.61 18.96 4.34
C LEU A 166 -6.52 18.94 5.56
N LYS A 167 -6.63 20.08 6.25
CA LYS A 167 -7.48 20.20 7.43
C LYS A 167 -8.95 20.22 7.01
N ILE A 168 -9.77 19.41 7.67
CA ILE A 168 -11.22 19.41 7.44
C ILE A 168 -11.80 20.76 7.89
N ILE A 169 -12.63 21.37 7.03
CA ILE A 169 -13.38 22.59 7.34
C ILE A 169 -14.78 22.13 7.76
N VAL A 170 -15.15 22.47 9.00
CA VAL A 170 -16.45 22.13 9.63
C VAL A 170 -17.18 23.40 9.99
#